data_AF-A0A925NWR3-F1
#
_entry.id   AF-A0A925NWR3-F1
#
_cell.length_a   1.000
_cell.length_b   1.000
_cell.length_c   1.000
_cell.angle_alpha   90.00
_cell.angle_beta   90.00
_cell.angle_gamma   90.00
#
_symmetry.space_group_name_H-M   'P 1'
#
loop_
_entity.id
_entity.type
_entity.pdbx_description
1 polymer ?
#
loop_
_entity_poly.entity_id
_entity_poly.type
_entity_poly.pdbx_seq_one_letter_code
_entity_poly.pdbx_strand_id
1 'polypeptide(L)'
;DSSAQVWPYLPLANEDEKLKALLAGVINRQTQCILIDPYANAFNDGPIGSEWMSDLTDMKPELHERKWEIDSLCYTVRLAYHYWKTTGDTTVFDADWKKAAQLIHQTFVEQQRKENKGPYKFQRKTDRQLDTVSNDGWGQPLKPVGLINSTFRPSDDATTYGFLIPSNLFAVTSLRQLAEISNKVTGDKAFAEKCLTLAKEVDAAIQKYAIVNHPKYGKVYAFEVDGFGNVALMDDANVPSLLALPYLGCVEINDPVYQNTRKLVWSNDNPYFFSGTAGEGIGGPHVGYDMVWPMSIIMRAMTSTNDQEIASCIKTLVATDADTGFMHETFHKNDPAKFTRHWFAWANTLFGELVLKLVKAGKL
;
A
#
# COMPACT_ATOMS: atom_id res chain seq x y z
N ASP A 1 7.48 1.82 2.21
CA ASP A 1 8.76 1.25 1.71
C ASP A 1 9.44 0.20 2.58
N SER A 2 9.87 0.54 3.81
CA SER A 2 10.80 -0.31 4.59
C SER A 2 10.34 -1.77 4.77
N SER A 3 9.06 -2.02 5.01
CA SER A 3 8.52 -3.39 5.06
C SER A 3 8.69 -4.15 3.76
N ALA A 4 8.40 -3.51 2.63
CA ALA A 4 8.45 -4.16 1.33
C ALA A 4 9.90 -4.43 0.88
N GLN A 5 10.84 -3.55 1.25
CA GLN A 5 12.28 -3.72 0.95
C GLN A 5 12.92 -4.93 1.65
N VAL A 6 12.36 -5.39 2.78
CA VAL A 6 12.88 -6.56 3.51
C VAL A 6 12.00 -7.80 3.42
N TRP A 7 10.82 -7.66 2.81
CA TRP A 7 9.82 -8.72 2.69
C TRP A 7 10.33 -10.05 2.11
N PRO A 8 11.02 -10.08 0.95
CA PRO A 8 11.46 -11.35 0.34
C PRO A 8 12.57 -12.05 1.12
N TYR A 9 13.15 -11.41 2.14
CA TYR A 9 14.16 -12.02 3.00
C TYR A 9 13.55 -12.84 4.14
N LEU A 10 12.26 -12.67 4.44
CA LEU A 10 11.56 -13.43 5.49
C LEU A 10 11.76 -14.95 5.37
N PRO A 11 11.63 -15.60 4.20
CA PRO A 11 11.80 -17.05 4.08
C PRO A 11 13.21 -17.54 4.42
N LEU A 12 14.21 -16.64 4.46
CA LEU A 12 15.61 -16.96 4.77
C LEU A 12 15.95 -16.72 6.25
N ALA A 13 15.04 -16.13 7.03
CA ALA A 13 15.32 -15.68 8.39
C ALA A 13 15.69 -16.83 9.36
N ASN A 14 15.21 -18.05 9.13
CA ASN A 14 15.59 -19.20 9.97
C ASN A 14 16.95 -19.81 9.63
N GLU A 15 17.55 -19.38 8.51
CA GLU A 15 18.85 -19.86 8.03
C GLU A 15 19.98 -18.87 8.35
N ASP A 16 19.65 -17.63 8.73
CA ASP A 16 20.61 -16.57 9.03
C ASP A 16 20.13 -15.73 10.23
N GLU A 17 20.77 -15.93 11.39
CA GLU A 17 20.47 -15.22 12.63
C GLU A 17 20.71 -13.70 12.53
N LYS A 18 21.68 -13.24 11.73
CA LYS A 18 21.91 -11.80 11.54
C LYS A 18 20.80 -11.18 10.71
N LEU A 19 20.32 -11.89 9.69
CA LEU A 19 19.17 -11.48 8.91
C LEU A 19 17.90 -11.46 9.75
N LYS A 20 17.68 -12.47 10.59
CA LYS A 20 16.57 -12.51 11.54
C LYS A 20 16.59 -11.31 12.48
N ALA A 21 17.76 -10.98 13.05
CA ALA A 21 17.95 -9.82 13.90
C ALA A 21 17.68 -8.50 13.16
N LEU A 22 18.09 -8.38 11.89
CA LEU A 22 17.77 -7.22 11.06
C LEU A 22 16.25 -7.06 10.88
N LEU A 23 15.55 -8.13 10.53
CA LEU A 23 14.09 -8.10 10.33
C LEU A 23 13.35 -7.72 11.63
N ALA A 24 13.74 -8.29 12.77
CA ALA A 24 13.21 -7.91 14.07
C ALA A 24 13.50 -6.43 14.38
N GLY A 25 14.71 -5.94 14.08
CA GLY A 25 15.09 -4.54 14.22
C GLY A 25 14.23 -3.59 13.41
N VAL A 26 13.88 -3.96 12.17
CA VAL A 26 12.95 -3.17 11.34
C VAL A 26 11.56 -3.09 11.97
N ILE A 27 11.02 -4.21 12.45
CA ILE A 27 9.70 -4.25 13.13
C ILE A 27 9.70 -3.39 14.39
N ASN A 28 10.76 -3.49 15.21
CA ASN A 28 10.91 -2.68 16.41
C ASN A 28 11.01 -1.19 16.08
N ARG A 29 11.75 -0.83 15.02
CA ARG A 29 11.84 0.56 14.55
C ARG A 29 10.49 1.09 14.08
N GLN A 30 9.75 0.31 13.27
CA GLN A 30 8.41 0.67 12.81
C GLN A 30 7.41 0.84 13.96
N THR A 31 7.51 -0.02 14.98
CA THR A 31 6.74 0.11 16.22
C THR A 31 6.98 1.47 16.89
N GLN A 32 8.26 1.87 17.02
CA GLN A 32 8.61 3.17 17.59
C GLN A 32 8.14 4.33 16.70
N CYS A 33 8.17 4.21 15.37
CA CYS A 33 7.63 5.20 14.46
C CYS A 33 6.12 5.44 14.67
N ILE A 34 5.33 4.37 14.82
CA ILE A 34 3.89 4.48 15.12
C ILE A 34 3.65 5.16 16.47
N LEU A 35 4.48 4.87 17.47
CA LEU A 35 4.40 5.53 18.78
C LEU A 35 4.77 7.01 18.73
N ILE A 36 5.65 7.41 17.82
CA ILE A 36 5.96 8.82 17.56
C ILE A 36 4.75 9.50 16.93
N ASP A 37 4.23 8.98 15.81
CA ASP A 37 3.03 9.52 15.18
C ASP A 37 2.36 8.49 14.24
N PRO A 38 1.16 7.99 14.54
CA PRO A 38 0.48 7.02 13.69
C PRO A 38 -0.09 7.62 12.40
N TYR A 39 -0.03 8.95 12.23
CA TYR A 39 -0.49 9.63 11.01
C TYR A 39 0.64 9.92 10.01
N ALA A 40 1.90 9.64 10.35
CA ALA A 40 3.04 9.95 9.49
C ALA A 40 3.45 8.78 8.59
N ASN A 41 3.77 9.07 7.32
CA ASN A 41 4.30 8.11 6.35
C ASN A 41 5.83 7.96 6.43
N ALA A 42 6.57 9.01 6.82
CA ALA A 42 8.04 9.01 6.77
C ALA A 42 8.71 9.55 8.03
N PHE A 43 9.82 8.91 8.44
CA PHE A 43 10.51 9.16 9.70
C PHE A 43 12.01 9.32 9.49
N ASN A 44 12.61 10.22 10.27
CA ASN A 44 14.05 10.44 10.32
C ASN A 44 14.73 9.43 11.26
N ASP A 45 16.06 9.27 11.13
CA ASP A 45 16.87 8.63 12.18
C ASP A 45 17.23 9.66 13.27
N GLY A 46 16.33 9.79 14.24
CA GLY A 46 16.42 10.79 15.31
C GLY A 46 15.73 12.12 14.98
N PRO A 47 15.70 13.07 15.93
CA PRO A 47 14.95 14.33 15.83
C PRO A 47 15.72 15.39 15.03
N ILE A 48 16.00 15.14 13.75
CA ILE A 48 16.84 16.03 12.90
C ILE A 48 16.05 17.06 12.10
N GLY A 49 14.72 16.99 12.10
CA GLY A 49 13.86 17.80 11.24
C GLY A 49 13.93 17.40 9.77
N SER A 50 13.14 18.05 8.94
CA SER A 50 13.08 17.81 7.49
C SER A 50 12.77 19.10 6.71
N GLU A 51 12.92 19.05 5.40
CA GLU A 51 12.46 20.14 4.53
C GLU A 51 10.94 20.37 4.59
N TRP A 52 10.19 19.34 4.99
CA TRP A 52 8.73 19.36 5.15
C TRP A 52 8.25 19.88 6.50
N MET A 53 9.16 20.35 7.38
CA MET A 53 8.78 20.98 8.66
C MET A 53 7.89 22.23 8.49
N SER A 54 7.83 22.78 7.28
CA SER A 54 6.97 23.92 6.92
C SER A 54 5.56 23.53 6.47
N ASP A 55 5.24 22.24 6.41
CA ASP A 55 3.89 21.76 6.14
C ASP A 55 2.91 22.27 7.20
N LEU A 56 1.70 22.58 6.76
CA LEU A 56 0.61 23.05 7.61
C LEU A 56 -0.11 21.85 8.24
N THR A 57 0.63 21.14 9.09
CA THR A 57 0.20 20.01 9.91
C THR A 57 1.03 19.95 11.19
N ASP A 58 0.70 19.05 12.12
CA ASP A 58 1.39 18.91 13.40
C ASP A 58 2.71 18.13 13.27
N MET A 59 3.70 18.75 12.62
CA MET A 59 5.04 18.16 12.41
C MET A 59 5.81 17.99 13.73
N LYS A 60 6.69 16.98 13.76
CA LYS A 60 7.68 16.76 14.84
C LYS A 60 9.07 16.56 14.22
N PRO A 61 10.17 16.88 14.92
CA PRO A 61 11.53 16.74 14.38
C PRO A 61 11.91 15.30 13.97
N GLU A 62 11.25 14.29 14.54
CA GLU A 62 11.43 12.88 14.19
C GLU A 62 10.77 12.50 12.86
N LEU A 63 9.89 13.33 12.32
CA LEU A 63 9.14 13.07 11.10
C LEU A 63 9.90 13.65 9.90
N HIS A 64 10.06 12.83 8.86
CA HIS A 64 10.46 13.35 7.56
C HIS A 64 9.25 13.99 6.87
N GLU A 65 8.11 13.29 6.84
CA GLU A 65 6.86 13.74 6.23
C GLU A 65 5.67 13.16 7.03
N ARG A 66 4.55 13.87 7.01
CA ARG A 66 3.35 13.51 7.78
C ARG A 66 2.10 13.43 6.90
N LYS A 67 2.19 12.70 5.78
CA LYS A 67 1.04 12.37 4.94
C LYS A 67 0.32 11.14 5.50
N TRP A 68 -0.97 11.28 5.81
CA TRP A 68 -1.78 10.18 6.32
C TRP A 68 -2.16 9.19 5.23
N GLU A 69 -1.60 7.99 5.34
CA GLU A 69 -1.82 6.83 4.48
C GLU A 69 -2.21 5.61 5.33
N ILE A 70 -3.35 5.00 5.01
CA ILE A 70 -3.80 3.78 5.71
C ILE A 70 -2.73 2.68 5.65
N ASP A 71 -2.08 2.52 4.49
CA ASP A 71 -1.18 1.40 4.25
C ASP A 71 0.17 1.53 4.97
N SER A 72 0.59 2.74 5.36
CA SER A 72 1.74 2.95 6.25
C SER A 72 1.63 2.11 7.54
N LEU A 73 0.43 2.04 8.12
CA LEU A 73 0.15 1.21 9.28
C LEU A 73 0.02 -0.27 8.92
N CYS A 74 -0.61 -0.58 7.78
CA CYS A 74 -0.83 -1.96 7.32
C CYS A 74 0.49 -2.69 7.02
N TYR A 75 1.46 -2.01 6.40
CA TYR A 75 2.77 -2.59 6.10
C TYR A 75 3.56 -2.99 7.34
N THR A 76 3.40 -2.26 8.45
CA THR A 76 4.03 -2.61 9.74
C THR A 76 3.41 -3.91 10.29
N VAL A 77 2.08 -4.01 10.26
CA VAL A 77 1.36 -5.21 10.69
C VAL A 77 1.71 -6.42 9.83
N ARG A 78 1.71 -6.24 8.50
CA ARG A 78 2.06 -7.29 7.53
C ARG A 78 3.44 -7.86 7.80
N LEU A 79 4.46 -7.02 7.96
CA LEU A 79 5.82 -7.49 8.22
C LEU A 79 5.90 -8.27 9.55
N ALA A 80 5.37 -7.70 10.63
CA ALA A 80 5.43 -8.32 11.95
C ALA A 80 4.69 -9.67 12.01
N TYR A 81 3.50 -9.74 11.40
CA TYR A 81 2.73 -10.98 11.31
C TYR A 81 3.50 -12.08 10.57
N HIS A 82 4.07 -11.77 9.41
CA HIS A 82 4.77 -12.78 8.62
C HIS A 82 6.14 -13.14 9.19
N TYR A 83 6.83 -12.22 9.87
CA TYR A 83 8.03 -12.53 10.66
C TYR A 83 7.72 -13.58 11.73
N TRP A 84 6.65 -13.36 12.49
CA TRP A 84 6.20 -14.33 13.50
C TRP A 84 5.82 -15.67 12.89
N LYS A 85 5.02 -15.68 11.82
CA LYS A 85 4.61 -16.92 11.16
C LYS A 85 5.79 -17.71 10.59
N THR A 86 6.82 -17.02 10.11
CA THR A 86 7.98 -17.66 9.48
C THR A 86 8.98 -18.15 10.52
N THR A 87 9.24 -17.36 11.57
CA THR A 87 10.35 -17.62 12.50
C THR A 87 9.91 -18.21 13.84
N GLY A 88 8.62 -18.13 14.17
CA GLY A 88 8.11 -18.45 15.51
C GLY A 88 8.50 -17.45 16.59
N ASP A 89 9.31 -16.44 16.27
CA ASP A 89 9.77 -15.45 17.24
C ASP A 89 8.67 -14.45 17.58
N THR A 90 8.39 -14.33 18.87
CA THR A 90 7.37 -13.44 19.43
C THR A 90 7.95 -12.27 20.22
N THR A 91 9.29 -12.16 20.29
CA THR A 91 9.96 -11.14 21.13
C THR A 91 9.70 -9.71 20.65
N VAL A 92 9.39 -9.52 19.37
CA VAL A 92 8.99 -8.22 18.78
C VAL A 92 7.62 -7.71 19.27
N PHE A 93 6.81 -8.55 19.93
CA PHE A 93 5.46 -8.18 20.39
C PHE A 93 5.43 -7.80 21.88
N ASP A 94 6.31 -6.87 22.23
CA ASP A 94 6.49 -6.37 23.60
C ASP A 94 5.38 -5.36 24.02
N ALA A 95 5.61 -4.65 25.12
CA ALA A 95 4.66 -3.66 25.62
C ALA A 95 4.47 -2.46 24.66
N ASP A 96 5.50 -2.09 23.92
CA ASP A 96 5.45 -0.98 22.97
C ASP A 96 4.71 -1.39 21.70
N TRP A 97 4.88 -2.64 21.24
CA TRP A 97 4.03 -3.20 20.20
C TRP A 97 2.55 -3.14 20.57
N LYS A 98 2.17 -3.53 21.80
CA LYS A 98 0.76 -3.48 22.23
C LYS A 98 0.20 -2.06 22.18
N LYS A 99 0.99 -1.05 22.58
CA LYS A 99 0.60 0.37 22.48
C LYS A 99 0.47 0.80 21.02
N ALA A 100 1.42 0.46 20.16
CA ALA A 100 1.38 0.78 18.74
C ALA A 100 0.17 0.13 18.03
N ALA A 101 -0.13 -1.13 18.35
CA ALA A 101 -1.31 -1.82 17.84
C ALA A 101 -2.62 -1.12 18.25
N GLN A 102 -2.71 -0.67 19.51
CA GLN A 102 -3.85 0.12 19.98
C GLN A 102 -3.97 1.46 19.24
N LEU A 103 -2.85 2.15 18.97
CA LEU A 103 -2.83 3.37 18.17
C LEU A 103 -3.29 3.11 16.73
N ILE A 104 -2.82 2.03 16.09
CA ILE A 104 -3.28 1.67 14.74
C ILE A 104 -4.81 1.56 14.69
N HIS A 105 -5.39 0.78 15.61
CA HIS A 105 -6.84 0.64 15.69
C HIS A 105 -7.52 1.98 15.96
N GLN A 106 -7.02 2.77 16.91
CA GLN A 106 -7.57 4.09 17.24
C GLN A 106 -7.57 5.01 16.01
N THR A 107 -6.45 5.13 15.31
CA THR A 107 -6.31 5.96 14.11
C THR A 107 -7.29 5.54 13.01
N PHE A 108 -7.47 4.23 12.78
CA PHE A 108 -8.48 3.76 11.83
C PHE A 108 -9.90 4.15 12.24
N VAL A 109 -10.26 4.03 13.53
CA VAL A 109 -11.59 4.44 14.03
C VAL A 109 -11.80 5.95 13.91
N GLU A 110 -10.80 6.76 14.28
CA GLU A 110 -10.83 8.22 14.12
C GLU A 110 -11.09 8.61 12.66
N GLN A 111 -10.44 7.91 11.72
CA GLN A 111 -10.57 8.15 10.29
C GLN A 111 -11.80 7.50 9.65
N GLN A 112 -12.66 6.78 10.39
CA GLN A 112 -14.03 6.53 9.94
C GLN A 112 -14.88 7.82 9.95
N ARG A 113 -14.43 8.86 10.66
CA ARG A 113 -15.03 10.22 10.69
C ARG A 113 -16.54 10.23 11.01
N LYS A 114 -17.00 9.28 11.83
CA LYS A 114 -18.43 9.10 12.17
C LYS A 114 -18.99 10.25 13.02
N GLU A 115 -18.19 10.78 13.93
CA GLU A 115 -18.63 11.81 14.89
C GLU A 115 -18.18 13.21 14.48
N ASN A 116 -17.01 13.32 13.85
CA ASN A 116 -16.39 14.56 13.42
C ASN A 116 -15.32 14.29 12.34
N LYS A 117 -14.60 15.32 11.89
CA LYS A 117 -13.59 15.21 10.83
C LYS A 117 -12.33 14.43 11.22
N GLY A 118 -12.18 14.06 12.49
CA GLY A 118 -10.97 13.46 13.04
C GLY A 118 -9.91 14.52 13.38
N PRO A 119 -8.79 14.09 14.00
CA PRO A 119 -7.74 15.00 14.46
C PRO A 119 -6.74 15.40 13.36
N TYR A 120 -6.75 14.71 12.21
CA TYR A 120 -5.77 14.93 11.15
C TYR A 120 -6.23 15.97 10.12
N LYS A 121 -5.34 16.94 9.87
CA LYS A 121 -5.46 17.99 8.86
C LYS A 121 -4.08 18.22 8.23
N PHE A 122 -4.03 18.48 6.92
CA PHE A 122 -2.76 18.70 6.22
C PHE A 122 -2.92 19.70 5.08
N GLN A 123 -2.00 20.64 4.94
CA GLN A 123 -1.82 21.39 3.70
C GLN A 123 -0.32 21.63 3.47
N ARG A 124 0.07 21.75 2.20
CA ARG A 124 1.41 22.17 1.78
C ARG A 124 1.31 23.33 0.82
N LYS A 125 2.26 24.27 0.88
CA LYS A 125 2.45 25.29 -0.15
C LYS A 125 3.31 24.68 -1.26
N THR A 126 2.68 24.31 -2.37
CA THR A 126 3.29 23.57 -3.47
C THR A 126 2.57 23.88 -4.79
N ASP A 127 3.25 23.73 -5.92
CA ASP A 127 2.68 23.76 -7.26
C ASP A 127 2.11 22.39 -7.69
N ARG A 128 2.48 21.32 -6.99
CA ARG A 128 1.96 19.97 -7.20
C ARG A 128 0.60 19.81 -6.51
N GLN A 129 -0.47 19.77 -7.31
CA GLN A 129 -1.85 19.77 -6.80
C GLN A 129 -2.14 18.66 -5.78
N LEU A 130 -1.58 17.47 -5.97
CA LEU A 130 -1.82 16.31 -5.12
C LEU A 130 -0.91 16.24 -3.90
N ASP A 131 0.05 17.16 -3.75
CA ASP A 131 0.88 17.27 -2.55
C ASP A 131 0.22 18.13 -1.46
N THR A 132 -1.01 18.59 -1.68
CA THR A 132 -1.80 19.35 -0.71
C THR A 132 -3.25 18.90 -0.73
N VAL A 133 -4.02 19.28 0.28
CA VAL A 133 -5.36 18.72 0.51
C VAL A 133 -6.42 19.81 0.46
N SER A 134 -7.49 19.54 -0.29
CA SER A 134 -8.63 20.44 -0.49
C SER A 134 -9.42 20.73 0.79
N ASN A 135 -10.38 21.68 0.71
CA ASN A 135 -11.28 22.06 1.80
C ASN A 135 -10.53 22.39 3.09
N ASP A 136 -9.61 23.36 3.01
CA ASP A 136 -8.73 23.74 4.12
C ASP A 136 -8.02 22.51 4.72
N GLY A 137 -7.46 21.61 3.92
CA GLY A 137 -6.71 20.47 4.44
C GLY A 137 -7.50 19.31 5.03
N TRP A 138 -8.83 19.33 4.93
CA TRP A 138 -9.70 18.25 5.42
C TRP A 138 -9.98 17.16 4.36
N GLY A 139 -9.74 17.47 3.09
CA GLY A 139 -10.05 16.61 1.95
C GLY A 139 -11.48 16.81 1.45
N GLN A 140 -11.84 16.09 0.39
CA GLN A 140 -13.22 16.09 -0.10
C GLN A 140 -14.18 15.56 0.98
N PRO A 141 -15.45 16.03 1.03
CA PRO A 141 -16.43 15.53 1.97
C PRO A 141 -16.64 14.01 1.86
N LEU A 142 -16.80 13.35 3.01
CA LEU A 142 -17.08 11.92 3.10
C LEU A 142 -18.38 11.67 3.86
N LYS A 143 -19.17 10.71 3.40
CA LYS A 143 -20.26 10.16 4.19
C LYS A 143 -19.69 9.03 5.04
N PRO A 144 -19.73 9.10 6.38
CA PRO A 144 -19.09 8.10 7.24
C PRO A 144 -19.87 6.78 7.24
N VAL A 145 -19.59 5.93 6.25
CA VAL A 145 -20.34 4.70 5.95
C VAL A 145 -19.69 3.43 6.52
N GLY A 146 -18.62 3.57 7.31
CA GLY A 146 -17.86 2.46 7.91
C GLY A 146 -16.48 2.22 7.28
N LEU A 147 -16.21 2.79 6.11
CA LEU A 147 -14.86 2.83 5.51
C LEU A 147 -13.94 3.78 6.28
N ILE A 148 -12.63 3.55 6.15
CA ILE A 148 -11.56 4.37 6.75
C ILE A 148 -11.08 5.36 5.70
N ASN A 149 -11.03 6.64 6.06
CA ASN A 149 -10.43 7.69 5.23
C ASN A 149 -8.92 7.50 5.12
N SER A 150 -8.37 7.62 3.90
CA SER A 150 -6.96 7.84 3.61
C SER A 150 -6.84 9.22 2.98
N THR A 151 -6.02 10.11 3.55
CA THR A 151 -5.83 11.45 2.96
C THR A 151 -4.93 11.36 1.73
N PHE A 152 -3.95 10.47 1.77
CA PHE A 152 -3.01 10.20 0.68
C PHE A 152 -3.04 8.71 0.29
N ARG A 153 -2.55 8.43 -0.91
CA ARG A 153 -2.34 7.11 -1.52
C ARG A 153 -0.94 6.60 -1.18
N PRO A 154 -0.63 5.32 -1.42
CA PRO A 154 0.75 4.83 -1.36
C PRO A 154 1.71 5.46 -2.39
N SER A 155 1.20 6.30 -3.29
CA SER A 155 2.01 7.16 -4.18
C SER A 155 2.38 8.51 -3.55
N ASP A 156 2.05 8.72 -2.28
CA ASP A 156 2.09 10.01 -1.57
C ASP A 156 1.17 11.09 -2.17
N ASP A 157 0.34 10.78 -3.17
CA ASP A 157 -0.60 11.72 -3.77
C ASP A 157 -1.93 11.76 -2.98
N ALA A 158 -2.51 12.95 -2.84
CA ALA A 158 -3.81 13.13 -2.20
C ALA A 158 -4.90 12.30 -2.89
N THR A 159 -5.75 11.65 -2.11
CA THR A 159 -6.91 10.94 -2.64
C THR A 159 -7.90 11.91 -3.29
N THR A 160 -8.56 11.48 -4.37
CA THR A 160 -9.67 12.24 -4.96
C THR A 160 -10.92 12.06 -4.11
N TYR A 161 -11.25 10.81 -3.79
CA TYR A 161 -12.23 10.49 -2.75
C TYR A 161 -11.55 9.72 -1.61
N GLY A 162 -11.73 10.18 -0.38
CA GLY A 162 -10.96 9.72 0.77
C GLY A 162 -11.09 8.25 1.15
N PHE A 163 -12.14 7.52 0.73
CA PHE A 163 -12.18 6.08 0.94
C PHE A 163 -11.43 5.34 -0.18
N LEU A 164 -10.11 5.23 0.00
CA LEU A 164 -9.21 4.48 -0.86
C LEU A 164 -9.40 2.97 -0.67
N ILE A 165 -9.97 2.30 -1.68
CA ILE A 165 -10.45 0.92 -1.58
C ILE A 165 -9.33 -0.11 -1.44
N PRO A 166 -8.22 -0.05 -2.21
CA PRO A 166 -7.11 -0.98 -2.01
C PRO A 166 -6.56 -0.95 -0.58
N SER A 167 -6.39 0.24 0.00
CA SER A 167 -5.89 0.39 1.37
C SER A 167 -6.92 -0.02 2.42
N ASN A 168 -8.22 0.18 2.19
CA ASN A 168 -9.27 -0.35 3.08
C ASN A 168 -9.30 -1.89 3.07
N LEU A 169 -9.16 -2.53 1.91
CA LEU A 169 -9.01 -3.99 1.82
C LEU A 169 -7.75 -4.47 2.56
N PHE A 170 -6.63 -3.75 2.44
CA PHE A 170 -5.41 -4.06 3.17
C PHE A 170 -5.55 -3.87 4.68
N ALA A 171 -6.32 -2.87 5.12
CA ALA A 171 -6.65 -2.66 6.53
C ALA A 171 -7.49 -3.81 7.10
N VAL A 172 -8.46 -4.36 6.36
CA VAL A 172 -9.23 -5.54 6.76
C VAL A 172 -8.31 -6.74 7.03
N THR A 173 -7.39 -7.02 6.10
CA THR A 173 -6.39 -8.10 6.28
C THR A 173 -5.51 -7.84 7.48
N SER A 174 -5.00 -6.61 7.63
CA SER A 174 -4.11 -6.23 8.73
C SER A 174 -4.81 -6.29 10.09
N LEU A 175 -6.08 -5.89 10.20
CA LEU A 175 -6.86 -5.99 11.44
C LEU A 175 -7.08 -7.46 11.84
N ARG A 176 -7.30 -8.36 10.88
CA ARG A 176 -7.38 -9.81 11.15
C ARG A 176 -6.04 -10.36 11.64
N GLN A 177 -4.91 -9.91 11.08
CA GLN A 177 -3.56 -10.25 11.54
C GLN A 177 -3.28 -9.75 12.96
N LEU A 178 -3.63 -8.49 13.26
CA LEU A 178 -3.55 -7.92 14.61
C LEU A 178 -4.38 -8.72 15.62
N ALA A 179 -5.59 -9.12 15.24
CA ALA A 179 -6.44 -9.93 16.10
C ALA A 179 -5.81 -11.30 16.41
N GLU A 180 -5.19 -11.95 15.42
CA GLU A 180 -4.54 -13.24 15.65
C GLU A 180 -3.29 -13.10 16.54
N ILE A 181 -2.43 -12.10 16.29
CA ILE A 181 -1.28 -11.80 17.15
C ILE A 181 -1.77 -11.54 18.58
N SER A 182 -2.83 -10.74 18.73
CA SER A 182 -3.33 -10.36 20.03
C SER A 182 -3.88 -11.55 20.82
N ASN A 183 -4.61 -12.43 20.15
CA ASN A 183 -5.14 -13.65 20.76
C ASN A 183 -4.06 -14.68 21.10
N LYS A 184 -3.11 -14.94 20.18
CA LYS A 184 -2.17 -16.06 20.30
C LYS A 184 -0.85 -15.70 20.99
N VAL A 185 -0.45 -14.43 20.93
CA VAL A 185 0.87 -14.00 21.39
C VAL A 185 0.78 -13.06 22.59
N THR A 186 0.02 -11.96 22.46
CA THR A 186 -0.01 -10.95 23.53
C THR A 186 -1.01 -11.26 24.65
N GLY A 187 -1.95 -12.16 24.39
CA GLY A 187 -3.03 -12.57 25.30
C GLY A 187 -4.19 -11.57 25.42
N ASP A 188 -4.19 -10.48 24.65
CA ASP A 188 -5.21 -9.43 24.71
C ASP A 188 -6.43 -9.77 23.83
N LYS A 189 -7.30 -10.63 24.40
CA LYS A 189 -8.53 -11.08 23.74
C LYS A 189 -9.52 -9.93 23.48
N ALA A 190 -9.55 -8.93 24.35
CA ALA A 190 -10.46 -7.80 24.21
C ALA A 190 -10.06 -6.91 23.03
N PHE A 191 -8.77 -6.63 22.87
CA PHE A 191 -8.26 -5.90 21.72
C PHE A 191 -8.40 -6.71 20.42
N ALA A 192 -8.21 -8.03 20.46
CA ALA A 192 -8.45 -8.89 19.31
C ALA A 192 -9.90 -8.78 18.80
N GLU A 193 -10.89 -8.80 19.70
CA GLU A 193 -12.31 -8.64 19.33
C GLU A 193 -12.61 -7.27 18.73
N LYS A 194 -11.99 -6.20 19.25
CA LYS A 194 -12.09 -4.85 18.67
C LYS A 194 -11.59 -4.83 17.23
N CYS A 195 -10.43 -5.43 16.97
CA CYS A 195 -9.87 -5.53 15.62
C CYS A 195 -10.77 -6.31 14.66
N LEU A 196 -11.32 -7.46 15.09
CA LEU A 196 -12.25 -8.25 14.28
C LEU A 196 -13.56 -7.51 14.01
N THR A 197 -14.07 -6.77 14.99
CA THR A 197 -15.28 -5.94 14.85
C THR A 197 -15.07 -4.87 13.79
N LEU A 198 -13.96 -4.11 13.87
CA LEU A 198 -13.64 -3.09 12.88
C LEU A 198 -13.40 -3.70 11.49
N ALA A 199 -12.68 -4.82 11.40
CA ALA A 199 -12.46 -5.52 10.13
C ALA A 199 -13.78 -5.93 9.47
N LYS A 200 -14.72 -6.45 10.25
CA LYS A 200 -16.05 -6.84 9.77
C LYS A 200 -16.86 -5.64 9.30
N GLU A 201 -16.79 -4.52 10.00
CA GLU A 201 -17.47 -3.28 9.60
C GLU A 201 -16.93 -2.75 8.27
N VAL A 202 -15.60 -2.63 8.15
CA VAL A 202 -14.95 -2.11 6.94
C VAL A 202 -15.24 -3.02 5.75
N ASP A 203 -15.12 -4.35 5.93
CA ASP A 203 -15.45 -5.34 4.89
C ASP A 203 -16.91 -5.21 4.42
N ALA A 204 -17.86 -5.11 5.36
CA ALA A 204 -19.27 -4.89 5.00
C ALA A 204 -19.50 -3.58 4.23
N ALA A 205 -18.76 -2.51 4.58
CA ALA A 205 -18.81 -1.25 3.85
C ALA A 205 -18.20 -1.36 2.44
N ILE A 206 -17.10 -2.09 2.28
CA ILE A 206 -16.50 -2.39 0.96
C ILE A 206 -17.51 -3.10 0.07
N GLN A 207 -18.15 -4.17 0.57
CA GLN A 207 -19.13 -4.93 -0.22
C GLN A 207 -20.31 -4.05 -0.69
N LYS A 208 -20.67 -3.02 0.08
CA LYS A 208 -21.82 -2.16 -0.20
C LYS A 208 -21.49 -0.94 -1.07
N TYR A 209 -20.31 -0.34 -0.88
CA TYR A 209 -19.97 0.96 -1.47
C TYR A 209 -18.85 0.90 -2.50
N ALA A 210 -17.99 -0.13 -2.47
CA ALA A 210 -16.79 -0.20 -3.31
C ALA A 210 -16.96 -1.10 -4.55
N ILE A 211 -17.92 -2.03 -4.56
CA ILE A 211 -18.20 -2.89 -5.72
C ILE A 211 -19.28 -2.23 -6.57
N VAL A 212 -18.91 -1.85 -7.79
CA VAL A 212 -19.79 -1.13 -8.72
C VAL A 212 -19.94 -1.88 -10.04
N ASN A 213 -21.05 -1.66 -10.75
CA ASN A 213 -21.29 -2.30 -12.04
C ASN A 213 -20.73 -1.44 -13.19
N HIS A 214 -19.58 -1.83 -13.72
CA HIS A 214 -19.00 -1.22 -14.91
C HIS A 214 -19.73 -1.70 -16.18
N PRO A 215 -20.09 -0.81 -17.13
CA PRO A 215 -20.86 -1.20 -18.32
C PRO A 215 -20.19 -2.27 -19.18
N LYS A 216 -18.85 -2.27 -19.25
CA LYS A 216 -18.05 -3.23 -20.04
C LYS A 216 -17.56 -4.46 -19.26
N TYR A 217 -17.26 -4.32 -17.97
CA TYR A 217 -16.54 -5.34 -17.19
C TYR A 217 -17.43 -6.03 -16.15
N GLY A 218 -18.68 -5.58 -15.95
CA GLY A 218 -19.54 -6.08 -14.89
C GLY A 218 -19.11 -5.55 -13.52
N LYS A 219 -19.28 -6.35 -12.47
CA LYS A 219 -18.87 -5.95 -11.11
C LYS A 219 -17.36 -5.80 -11.01
N VAL A 220 -16.91 -4.62 -10.60
CA VAL A 220 -15.51 -4.26 -10.36
C VAL A 220 -15.37 -3.54 -9.02
N TYR A 221 -14.18 -3.55 -8.44
CA TYR A 221 -13.83 -2.66 -7.35
C TYR A 221 -13.54 -1.26 -7.89
N ALA A 222 -14.09 -0.24 -7.24
CA ALA A 222 -13.66 1.14 -7.38
C ALA A 222 -12.26 1.34 -6.80
N PHE A 223 -11.52 2.34 -7.27
CA PHE A 223 -10.26 2.74 -6.65
C PHE A 223 -10.52 3.59 -5.40
N GLU A 224 -11.42 4.56 -5.52
CA GLU A 224 -11.80 5.48 -4.45
C GLU A 224 -13.30 5.76 -4.48
N VAL A 225 -13.91 5.93 -3.31
CA VAL A 225 -15.32 6.34 -3.15
C VAL A 225 -15.47 7.36 -2.02
N ASP A 226 -16.61 8.04 -1.96
CA ASP A 226 -16.90 9.04 -0.91
C ASP A 226 -18.07 8.67 0.01
N GLY A 227 -18.77 7.57 -0.29
CA GLY A 227 -19.98 7.13 0.42
C GLY A 227 -21.26 7.90 0.06
N PHE A 228 -21.18 8.99 -0.71
CA PHE A 228 -22.33 9.68 -1.30
C PHE A 228 -22.77 9.06 -2.63
N GLY A 229 -21.89 8.30 -3.27
CA GLY A 229 -22.14 7.61 -4.53
C GLY A 229 -21.18 8.02 -5.64
N ASN A 230 -20.23 8.91 -5.36
CA ASN A 230 -19.14 9.19 -6.29
C ASN A 230 -18.10 8.08 -6.24
N VAL A 231 -17.54 7.79 -7.40
CA VAL A 231 -16.68 6.63 -7.63
C VAL A 231 -15.57 7.04 -8.59
N ALA A 232 -14.32 6.78 -8.23
CA ALA A 232 -13.19 6.84 -9.15
C ALA A 232 -12.87 5.44 -9.66
N LEU A 233 -12.93 5.27 -10.98
CA LEU A 233 -12.57 4.03 -11.68
C LEU A 233 -11.21 4.22 -12.35
N MET A 234 -10.17 3.75 -11.68
CA MET A 234 -8.78 3.80 -12.12
C MET A 234 -7.97 2.73 -11.36
N ASP A 235 -6.66 2.71 -11.55
CA ASP A 235 -5.72 2.13 -10.60
C ASP A 235 -4.43 2.93 -10.63
N ASP A 236 -3.65 2.83 -9.56
CA ASP A 236 -2.30 3.40 -9.45
C ASP A 236 -1.28 2.24 -9.34
N ALA A 237 -0.05 2.47 -9.77
CA ALA A 237 0.99 1.46 -9.71
C ALA A 237 1.47 1.11 -8.28
N ASN A 238 1.36 2.05 -7.34
CA ASN A 238 1.84 1.88 -5.98
C ASN A 238 0.98 0.90 -5.18
N VAL A 239 1.63 0.02 -4.41
CA VAL A 239 0.95 -1.07 -3.67
C VAL A 239 0.68 -0.62 -2.24
N PRO A 240 -0.57 -0.66 -1.73
CA PRO A 240 -1.74 -1.38 -2.25
C PRO A 240 -2.43 -0.73 -3.47
N SER A 241 -2.53 -1.49 -4.56
CA SER A 241 -3.32 -1.19 -5.75
C SER A 241 -4.40 -2.24 -5.96
N LEU A 242 -5.40 -1.96 -6.81
CA LEU A 242 -6.42 -2.95 -7.16
C LEU A 242 -5.79 -4.19 -7.83
N LEU A 243 -4.80 -3.98 -8.70
CA LEU A 243 -4.06 -5.05 -9.34
C LEU A 243 -3.36 -5.98 -8.33
N ALA A 244 -2.81 -5.41 -7.25
CA ALA A 244 -1.99 -6.11 -6.26
C ALA A 244 -2.78 -6.77 -5.11
N LEU A 245 -4.12 -6.70 -5.11
CA LEU A 245 -4.92 -7.24 -3.99
C LEU A 245 -4.64 -8.72 -3.66
N PRO A 246 -4.47 -9.64 -4.64
CA PRO A 246 -4.10 -11.02 -4.32
C PRO A 246 -2.67 -11.16 -3.81
N TYR A 247 -1.73 -10.32 -4.27
CA TYR A 247 -0.35 -10.33 -3.76
C TYR A 247 -0.31 -10.00 -2.27
N LEU A 248 -1.17 -9.08 -1.82
CA LEU A 248 -1.32 -8.73 -0.41
C LEU A 248 -2.18 -9.72 0.40
N GLY A 249 -2.77 -10.73 -0.25
CA GLY A 249 -3.69 -11.67 0.39
C GLY A 249 -5.03 -11.05 0.80
N CYS A 250 -5.43 -9.94 0.19
CA CYS A 250 -6.68 -9.25 0.52
C CYS A 250 -7.89 -9.88 -0.17
N VAL A 251 -7.71 -10.38 -1.39
CA VAL A 251 -8.74 -11.08 -2.17
C VAL A 251 -8.13 -12.30 -2.84
N GLU A 252 -8.94 -13.33 -3.06
CA GLU A 252 -8.49 -14.51 -3.80
C GLU A 252 -8.21 -14.16 -5.26
N ILE A 253 -7.18 -14.75 -5.84
CA ILE A 253 -6.80 -14.51 -7.25
C ILE A 253 -7.92 -14.87 -8.24
N ASN A 254 -8.80 -15.81 -7.88
CA ASN A 254 -9.93 -16.23 -8.71
C ASN A 254 -11.25 -15.54 -8.35
N ASP A 255 -11.24 -14.54 -7.46
CA ASP A 255 -12.43 -13.75 -7.16
C ASP A 255 -12.96 -13.11 -8.47
N PRO A 256 -14.25 -13.28 -8.81
CA PRO A 256 -14.79 -12.79 -10.07
C PRO A 256 -14.80 -11.25 -10.18
N VAL A 257 -15.00 -10.53 -9.07
CA VAL A 257 -14.92 -9.07 -9.02
C VAL A 257 -13.47 -8.63 -9.22
N TYR A 258 -12.50 -9.30 -8.58
CA TYR A 258 -11.08 -9.05 -8.82
C TYR A 258 -10.71 -9.30 -10.29
N GLN A 259 -11.13 -10.42 -10.88
CA GLN A 259 -10.80 -10.75 -12.27
C GLN A 259 -11.39 -9.73 -13.27
N ASN A 260 -12.59 -9.22 -13.02
CA ASN A 260 -13.15 -8.13 -13.81
C ASN A 260 -12.38 -6.82 -13.61
N THR A 261 -11.99 -6.52 -12.37
CA THR A 261 -11.19 -5.34 -12.01
C THR A 261 -9.82 -5.40 -12.68
N ARG A 262 -9.14 -6.55 -12.65
CA ARG A 262 -7.85 -6.79 -13.31
C ARG A 262 -7.89 -6.49 -14.80
N LYS A 263 -9.00 -6.85 -15.48
CA LYS A 263 -9.22 -6.52 -16.90
C LYS A 263 -9.45 -5.03 -17.12
N LEU A 264 -10.22 -4.38 -16.25
CA LEU A 264 -10.47 -2.94 -16.30
C LEU A 264 -9.16 -2.15 -16.13
N VAL A 265 -8.40 -2.44 -15.08
CA VAL A 265 -7.23 -1.65 -14.70
C VAL A 265 -6.06 -1.81 -15.67
N TRP A 266 -5.98 -2.97 -16.34
CA TRP A 266 -5.02 -3.24 -17.41
C TRP A 266 -5.61 -2.98 -18.81
N SER A 267 -6.25 -1.83 -18.99
CA SER A 267 -6.85 -1.41 -20.26
C SER A 267 -6.92 0.11 -20.39
N ASN A 268 -7.18 0.63 -21.59
CA ASN A 268 -7.40 2.06 -21.83
C ASN A 268 -8.65 2.65 -21.15
N ASP A 269 -9.45 1.82 -20.47
CA ASP A 269 -10.55 2.31 -19.63
C ASP A 269 -10.05 2.73 -18.22
N ASN A 270 -8.80 2.40 -17.86
CA ASN A 270 -8.08 3.02 -16.76
C ASN A 270 -7.33 4.26 -17.26
N PRO A 271 -7.59 5.47 -16.73
CA PRO A 271 -6.95 6.70 -17.20
C PRO A 271 -5.43 6.74 -17.01
N TYR A 272 -4.88 5.90 -16.13
CA TYR A 272 -3.43 5.80 -15.86
C TYR A 272 -2.82 4.51 -16.41
N PHE A 273 -3.52 3.79 -17.28
CA PHE A 273 -2.91 2.75 -18.09
C PHE A 273 -2.33 3.37 -19.37
N PHE A 274 -1.07 3.08 -19.66
CA PHE A 274 -0.37 3.58 -20.83
C PHE A 274 0.16 2.41 -21.65
N SER A 275 0.08 2.52 -22.97
CA SER A 275 0.62 1.56 -23.93
C SER A 275 1.37 2.30 -25.04
N GLY A 276 2.59 1.85 -25.33
CA GLY A 276 3.51 2.49 -26.28
C GLY A 276 4.48 1.49 -26.90
N THR A 277 5.46 2.01 -27.65
CA THR A 277 6.39 1.17 -28.42
C THR A 277 7.37 0.37 -27.56
N ALA A 278 7.64 0.82 -26.33
CA ALA A 278 8.58 0.16 -25.42
C ALA A 278 7.89 -0.77 -24.41
N GLY A 279 6.59 -0.59 -24.17
CA GLY A 279 5.83 -1.43 -23.26
C GLY A 279 4.48 -0.83 -22.90
N GLU A 280 3.77 -1.54 -22.03
CA GLU A 280 2.50 -1.11 -21.46
C GLU A 280 2.45 -1.40 -19.96
N GLY A 281 1.67 -0.60 -19.24
CA GLY A 281 1.44 -0.80 -17.82
C GLY A 281 0.72 0.38 -17.17
N ILE A 282 0.57 0.29 -15.86
CA ILE A 282 -0.10 1.32 -15.06
C ILE A 282 0.96 2.28 -14.52
N GLY A 283 0.64 3.56 -14.54
CA GLY A 283 1.38 4.60 -13.86
C GLY A 283 0.58 5.22 -12.73
N GLY A 284 0.45 6.54 -12.77
CA GLY A 284 -0.28 7.31 -11.77
C GLY A 284 -0.10 8.81 -11.99
N PRO A 285 -0.86 9.66 -11.29
CA PRO A 285 -0.72 11.11 -11.42
C PRO A 285 0.58 11.64 -10.81
N HIS A 286 1.29 10.86 -9.98
CA HIS A 286 2.53 11.26 -9.32
C HIS A 286 3.59 11.81 -10.31
N VAL A 287 3.90 11.02 -11.34
CA VAL A 287 4.80 11.45 -12.43
C VAL A 287 3.99 11.98 -13.62
N GLY A 288 2.80 11.43 -13.84
CA GLY A 288 1.86 11.91 -14.86
C GLY A 288 1.85 11.05 -16.12
N TYR A 289 1.51 11.69 -17.24
CA TYR A 289 1.10 11.00 -18.45
C TYR A 289 2.24 10.21 -19.10
N ASP A 290 1.88 9.07 -19.68
CA ASP A 290 2.76 8.21 -20.47
C ASP A 290 3.91 7.54 -19.70
N MET A 291 3.99 7.73 -18.38
CA MET A 291 5.01 7.16 -17.51
C MET A 291 4.51 5.88 -16.86
N VAL A 292 5.00 4.73 -17.34
CA VAL A 292 4.66 3.41 -16.82
C VAL A 292 5.57 3.08 -15.64
N TRP A 293 5.01 2.56 -14.56
CA TRP A 293 5.81 2.08 -13.42
C TRP A 293 6.13 0.59 -13.57
N PRO A 294 7.41 0.16 -13.48
CA PRO A 294 7.78 -1.25 -13.42
C PRO A 294 7.03 -2.02 -12.33
N MET A 295 6.69 -1.36 -11.21
CA MET A 295 5.92 -1.95 -10.12
C MET A 295 4.58 -2.56 -10.58
N SER A 296 3.88 -1.89 -11.50
CA SER A 296 2.62 -2.41 -12.05
C SER A 296 2.82 -3.69 -12.86
N ILE A 297 3.91 -3.78 -13.63
CA ILE A 297 4.25 -4.95 -14.44
C ILE A 297 4.69 -6.12 -13.54
N ILE A 298 5.46 -5.83 -12.47
CA ILE A 298 5.82 -6.82 -11.45
C ILE A 298 4.55 -7.36 -10.77
N MET A 299 3.61 -6.49 -10.38
CA MET A 299 2.35 -6.91 -9.77
C MET A 299 1.46 -7.70 -10.72
N ARG A 300 1.43 -7.35 -12.02
CA ARG A 300 0.74 -8.14 -13.04
C ARG A 300 1.28 -9.57 -13.10
N ALA A 301 2.61 -9.73 -13.10
CA ALA A 301 3.25 -11.05 -13.08
C ALA A 301 3.01 -11.79 -11.76
N MET A 302 3.15 -11.11 -10.61
CA MET A 302 2.94 -11.69 -9.28
C MET A 302 1.51 -12.20 -9.08
N THR A 303 0.54 -11.63 -9.78
CA THR A 303 -0.89 -11.97 -9.74
C THR A 303 -1.39 -12.68 -11.01
N SER A 304 -0.49 -13.29 -11.78
CA SER A 304 -0.85 -14.09 -12.94
C SER A 304 -0.79 -15.59 -12.67
N THR A 305 -1.67 -16.34 -13.31
CA THR A 305 -1.63 -17.81 -13.43
C THR A 305 -1.30 -18.26 -14.86
N ASN A 306 -0.99 -17.33 -15.76
CA ASN A 306 -0.68 -17.59 -17.16
C ASN A 306 0.82 -17.38 -17.42
N ASP A 307 1.52 -18.46 -17.76
CA ASP A 307 2.97 -18.44 -17.97
C ASP A 307 3.42 -17.53 -19.13
N GLN A 308 2.60 -17.36 -20.16
CA GLN A 308 2.89 -16.46 -21.28
C GLN A 308 2.77 -14.98 -20.85
N GLU A 309 1.79 -14.66 -20.00
CA GLU A 309 1.66 -13.31 -19.41
C GLU A 309 2.85 -13.01 -18.50
N ILE A 310 3.24 -13.95 -17.64
CA ILE A 310 4.41 -13.83 -16.77
C ILE A 310 5.68 -13.59 -17.60
N ALA A 311 5.91 -14.42 -18.62
CA ALA A 311 7.08 -14.30 -19.49
C ALA A 311 7.11 -12.95 -20.23
N SER A 312 5.95 -12.46 -20.68
CA SER A 312 5.83 -11.13 -21.29
C SER A 312 6.22 -10.03 -20.32
N CYS A 313 5.73 -10.09 -19.08
CA CYS A 313 6.06 -9.11 -18.05
C CYS A 313 7.57 -9.07 -17.75
N ILE A 314 8.21 -10.24 -17.59
CA ILE A 314 9.67 -10.32 -17.36
C ILE A 314 10.45 -9.74 -18.54
N LYS A 315 10.06 -10.06 -19.78
CA LYS A 315 10.71 -9.51 -20.98
C LYS A 315 10.60 -7.99 -21.03
N THR A 316 9.43 -7.42 -20.74
CA THR A 316 9.26 -5.97 -20.67
C THR A 316 10.15 -5.37 -19.60
N LEU A 317 10.15 -5.91 -18.37
CA LEU A 317 10.98 -5.39 -17.27
C LEU A 317 12.48 -5.35 -17.62
N VAL A 318 13.00 -6.38 -18.27
CA VAL A 318 14.39 -6.44 -18.73
C VAL A 318 14.65 -5.47 -19.88
N ALA A 319 13.69 -5.28 -20.79
CA ALA A 319 13.85 -4.40 -21.95
C ALA A 319 13.67 -2.90 -21.62
N THR A 320 13.15 -2.56 -20.44
CA THR A 320 12.82 -1.19 -20.05
C THR A 320 13.67 -0.66 -18.88
N ASP A 321 14.81 -1.29 -18.60
CA ASP A 321 15.74 -0.88 -17.53
C ASP A 321 16.76 0.19 -17.97
N ALA A 322 16.70 0.61 -19.24
CA ALA A 322 17.65 1.56 -19.85
C ALA A 322 19.12 1.17 -19.69
N ASP A 323 19.42 -0.14 -19.74
CA ASP A 323 20.76 -0.72 -19.58
C ASP A 323 21.42 -0.41 -18.22
N THR A 324 20.62 -0.06 -17.21
CA THR A 324 21.13 0.24 -15.86
C THR A 324 21.28 -1.00 -14.99
N GLY A 325 20.58 -2.10 -15.31
CA GLY A 325 20.49 -3.29 -14.46
C GLY A 325 19.62 -3.11 -13.21
N PHE A 326 18.86 -2.02 -13.10
CA PHE A 326 18.00 -1.73 -11.96
C PHE A 326 16.54 -1.44 -12.38
N MET A 327 15.62 -1.61 -11.44
CA MET A 327 14.24 -1.15 -11.60
C MET A 327 14.13 0.33 -11.21
N HIS A 328 13.48 1.08 -12.08
CA HIS A 328 13.18 2.50 -11.89
C HIS A 328 11.80 2.70 -11.24
N GLU A 329 11.51 3.93 -10.86
CA GLU A 329 10.15 4.31 -10.44
C GLU A 329 9.20 4.30 -11.64
N THR A 330 9.58 5.00 -12.72
CA THR A 330 8.83 5.02 -13.97
C THR A 330 9.74 4.98 -15.19
N PHE A 331 9.20 4.59 -16.34
CA PHE A 331 9.80 4.79 -17.65
C PHE A 331 8.73 5.26 -18.65
N HIS A 332 9.11 6.08 -19.62
CA HIS A 332 8.19 6.57 -20.64
C HIS A 332 7.80 5.44 -21.61
N LYS A 333 6.51 5.26 -21.90
CA LYS A 333 5.94 4.14 -22.68
C LYS A 333 6.55 3.92 -24.08
N ASN A 334 7.18 4.95 -24.65
CA ASN A 334 7.83 4.89 -25.97
C ASN A 334 9.37 4.93 -25.91
N ASP A 335 9.96 5.25 -24.75
CA ASP A 335 11.40 5.51 -24.63
C ASP A 335 11.88 5.25 -23.18
N PRO A 336 12.36 4.04 -22.86
CA PRO A 336 12.74 3.68 -21.50
C PRO A 336 13.92 4.48 -20.94
N ALA A 337 14.72 5.13 -21.80
CA ALA A 337 15.81 6.01 -21.35
C ALA A 337 15.28 7.27 -20.65
N LYS A 338 13.99 7.60 -20.82
CA LYS A 338 13.28 8.62 -20.04
C LYS A 338 12.62 7.96 -18.84
N PHE A 339 13.35 7.86 -17.74
CA PHE A 339 12.88 7.23 -16.52
C PHE A 339 13.07 8.15 -15.30
N THR A 340 12.43 7.80 -14.19
CA THR A 340 12.59 8.50 -12.90
C THR A 340 13.18 7.58 -11.84
N ARG A 341 13.94 8.17 -10.91
CA ARG A 341 14.65 7.51 -9.80
C ARG A 341 15.56 6.36 -10.24
N HIS A 342 16.83 6.70 -10.44
CA HIS A 342 17.92 5.73 -10.70
C HIS A 342 18.13 4.72 -9.57
N TRP A 343 17.71 5.06 -8.34
CA TRP A 343 17.83 4.19 -7.18
C TRP A 343 16.48 4.11 -6.45
N PHE A 344 15.78 2.99 -6.64
CA PHE A 344 14.54 2.71 -5.95
C PHE A 344 14.53 1.29 -5.39
N ALA A 345 15.00 1.16 -4.14
CA ALA A 345 15.24 -0.13 -3.50
C ALA A 345 13.97 -1.00 -3.38
N TRP A 346 12.80 -0.38 -3.24
CA TRP A 346 11.54 -1.14 -3.20
C TRP A 346 11.24 -1.82 -4.54
N ALA A 347 11.30 -1.10 -5.67
CA ALA A 347 11.11 -1.69 -6.98
C ALA A 347 12.14 -2.79 -7.29
N ASN A 348 13.42 -2.56 -6.94
CA ASN A 348 14.47 -3.57 -7.04
C ASN A 348 14.14 -4.84 -6.23
N THR A 349 13.67 -4.66 -5.00
CA THR A 349 13.31 -5.77 -4.10
C THR A 349 12.14 -6.58 -4.67
N LEU A 350 11.10 -5.91 -5.18
CA LEU A 350 9.94 -6.59 -5.78
C LEU A 350 10.32 -7.41 -7.02
N PHE A 351 11.26 -6.91 -7.84
CA PHE A 351 11.75 -7.68 -8.98
C PHE A 351 12.53 -8.92 -8.52
N GLY A 352 13.41 -8.78 -7.53
CA GLY A 352 14.10 -9.92 -6.90
C GLY A 352 13.14 -10.94 -6.30
N GLU A 353 12.08 -10.48 -5.62
CA GLU A 353 11.00 -11.33 -5.09
C GLU A 353 10.31 -12.12 -6.20
N LEU A 354 9.94 -11.46 -7.31
CA LEU A 354 9.30 -12.09 -8.46
C LEU A 354 10.19 -13.18 -9.07
N VAL A 355 11.47 -12.88 -9.32
CA VAL A 355 12.42 -13.85 -9.88
C VAL A 355 12.57 -15.05 -8.94
N LEU A 356 12.77 -14.82 -7.64
CA LEU A 356 12.90 -15.90 -6.66
C LEU A 356 11.64 -16.77 -6.59
N LYS A 357 10.45 -16.17 -6.66
CA LYS A 357 9.17 -16.90 -6.73
C LYS A 357 9.12 -17.82 -7.95
N LEU A 358 9.53 -17.33 -9.11
CA LEU A 358 9.50 -18.11 -10.35
C LEU A 358 10.53 -19.25 -10.36
N VAL A 359 11.75 -19.02 -9.85
CA VAL A 359 12.77 -20.07 -9.68
C VAL A 359 12.26 -21.17 -8.74
N LYS A 360 11.67 -20.80 -7.58
CA LYS A 360 11.08 -21.77 -6.64
C LYS A 360 9.91 -22.56 -7.25
N ALA A 361 9.21 -21.98 -8.21
CA ALA A 361 8.14 -22.63 -8.95
C ALA A 361 8.63 -23.47 -10.15
N GLY A 362 9.94 -23.52 -10.42
CA GLY A 362 10.51 -24.23 -11.57
C GLY A 362 10.14 -23.61 -12.92
N LYS A 363 9.95 -22.28 -12.97
CA LYS A 363 9.45 -21.53 -14.14
C LYS A 363 10.51 -20.63 -14.80
N LEU A 364 11.74 -20.63 -14.30
CA LEU A 364 12.90 -19.91 -14.87
C LEU A 364 14.07 -20.86 -15.05
#